data_AF-A0A2G1YM15-F1
#
_entry.id   AF-A0A2G1YM15-F1
#
_cell.length_a   1.000
_cell.length_b   1.000
_cell.length_c   1.000
_cell.angle_alpha   90.00
_cell.angle_beta   90.00
_cell.angle_gamma   90.00
#
_symmetry.space_group_name_H-M   'P 1'
#
loop_
_entity.id
_entity.type
_entity.pdbx_description
1 polymer ?
#
loop_
_entity_poly.entity_id
_entity_poly.type
_entity_poly.pdbx_seq_one_letter_code
_entity_poly.pdbx_strand_id
1 'polypeptide(L)'
;MHIRKNGAELLVRAGRSSLLASVAAAALSIAPAAHAVVPNDDKTPSDIIDGSDVNGVGIMYRDDGFVCTGTLINPRTVIFAAHCVNDQASTDYSTVNGGVPVAFAFQNDARPGLINWISNNYQTNTALSVYNVNHIAYNPESLDP
;
A
#
# COMPACT_ATOMS: atom_id res chain seq x y z
N MET A 1 -21.90 -66.81 37.13
CA MET A 1 -21.08 -65.60 37.38
C MET A 1 -21.43 -64.56 36.31
N HIS A 2 -22.26 -63.58 36.68
CA HIS A 2 -22.73 -62.51 35.81
C HIS A 2 -21.71 -61.38 35.83
N ILE A 3 -21.14 -61.01 34.67
CA ILE A 3 -20.37 -59.77 34.52
C ILE A 3 -20.99 -58.98 33.38
N ARG A 4 -21.86 -58.03 33.72
CA ARG A 4 -22.24 -56.93 32.84
C ARG A 4 -21.04 -55.99 32.73
N LYS A 5 -20.56 -55.72 31.51
CA LYS A 5 -19.72 -54.55 31.25
C LYS A 5 -20.56 -53.49 30.54
N ASN A 6 -20.56 -52.32 31.17
CA ASN A 6 -21.42 -51.17 30.90
C ASN A 6 -21.00 -50.45 29.62
N GLY A 7 -22.00 -49.97 28.86
CA GLY A 7 -21.82 -48.95 27.85
C GLY A 7 -21.49 -47.62 28.50
N ALA A 8 -20.33 -47.04 28.18
CA ALA A 8 -20.01 -45.66 28.53
C ALA A 8 -18.83 -45.06 27.72
N GLU A 9 -18.39 -45.67 26.62
CA GLU A 9 -17.21 -45.16 25.88
C GLU A 9 -17.48 -44.63 24.48
N LEU A 10 -18.74 -44.52 24.06
CA LEU A 10 -19.09 -44.03 22.73
C LEU A 10 -19.80 -42.66 22.74
N LEU A 11 -19.38 -41.71 23.58
CA LEU A 11 -19.96 -40.36 23.59
C LEU A 11 -18.95 -39.21 23.79
N VAL A 12 -17.67 -39.50 24.02
CA VAL A 12 -16.68 -38.45 24.36
C VAL A 12 -15.94 -37.87 23.13
N ARG A 13 -16.05 -38.48 21.94
CA ARG A 13 -15.33 -38.00 20.74
C ARG A 13 -16.13 -37.12 19.78
N ALA A 14 -17.43 -36.95 19.97
CA ALA A 14 -18.28 -36.16 19.06
C ALA A 14 -18.51 -34.71 19.52
N GLY A 15 -18.18 -34.36 20.78
CA GLY A 15 -18.54 -33.06 21.36
C GLY A 15 -17.48 -31.95 21.22
N ARG A 16 -16.22 -32.25 20.88
CA ARG A 16 -15.15 -31.25 20.83
C ARG A 16 -15.00 -30.56 19.47
N SER A 17 -15.36 -31.22 18.37
CA SER A 17 -15.20 -30.67 17.02
C SER A 17 -16.30 -29.67 16.65
N SER A 18 -17.48 -29.79 17.25
CA SER A 18 -18.63 -28.92 16.99
C SER A 18 -18.60 -27.60 17.76
N LEU A 19 -17.86 -27.52 18.88
CA LEU A 19 -17.71 -26.26 19.64
C LEU A 19 -16.69 -25.30 18.99
N LEU A 20 -15.65 -25.81 18.33
CA LEU A 20 -14.65 -24.97 17.65
C LEU A 20 -15.16 -24.38 16.34
N ALA A 21 -16.04 -25.08 15.62
CA ALA A 21 -16.65 -24.59 14.38
C ALA A 21 -17.58 -23.39 14.63
N SER A 22 -18.29 -23.37 15.75
CA SER A 22 -19.25 -22.32 16.10
C SER A 22 -18.59 -20.97 16.42
N VAL A 23 -17.38 -20.98 16.98
CA VAL A 23 -16.65 -19.74 17.32
C VAL A 23 -16.06 -19.06 16.07
N ALA A 24 -15.59 -19.84 15.09
CA ALA A 24 -15.09 -19.30 13.82
C ALA A 24 -16.21 -18.65 12.99
N ALA A 25 -17.41 -19.25 12.96
CA ALA A 25 -18.57 -18.68 12.28
C ALA A 25 -19.07 -17.39 12.95
N ALA A 26 -19.06 -17.33 14.29
CA ALA A 26 -19.44 -16.13 15.04
C ALA A 26 -18.43 -14.98 14.84
N ALA A 27 -17.14 -15.26 14.65
CA ALA A 27 -16.13 -14.23 14.43
C ALA A 27 -16.28 -13.52 13.06
N LEU A 28 -16.73 -14.22 12.01
CA LEU A 28 -17.02 -13.60 10.71
C LEU A 28 -18.24 -12.66 10.76
N SER A 29 -19.21 -12.93 11.63
CA SER A 29 -20.42 -12.10 11.76
C SER A 29 -20.22 -10.75 12.46
N ILE A 30 -19.04 -10.52 13.05
CA ILE A 30 -18.65 -9.27 13.73
C ILE A 30 -17.47 -8.57 13.06
N ALA A 31 -16.94 -9.13 11.97
CA ALA A 31 -15.94 -8.44 11.17
C ALA A 31 -16.60 -7.18 10.60
N PRO A 32 -16.12 -5.96 10.91
CA PRO A 32 -16.62 -4.77 10.26
C PRO A 32 -16.42 -4.96 8.76
N ALA A 33 -17.44 -4.62 7.96
CA ALA A 33 -17.28 -4.56 6.52
C ALA A 33 -16.04 -3.71 6.24
N ALA A 34 -15.05 -4.27 5.54
CA ALA A 34 -13.92 -3.50 5.09
C ALA A 34 -14.49 -2.41 4.17
N HIS A 35 -14.63 -1.19 4.68
CA HIS A 35 -15.05 -0.01 3.92
C HIS A 35 -13.90 0.44 3.02
N ALA A 36 -13.46 -0.43 2.12
CA ALA A 36 -12.76 0.04 0.95
C ALA A 36 -13.77 0.85 0.14
N VAL A 37 -13.45 2.11 -0.13
CA VAL A 37 -14.18 2.88 -1.14
C VAL A 37 -13.80 2.28 -2.49
N VAL A 38 -14.50 1.21 -2.87
CA VAL A 38 -14.38 0.65 -4.20
C VAL A 38 -15.20 1.53 -5.14
N PRO A 39 -14.64 1.93 -6.29
CA PRO A 39 -15.45 2.45 -7.38
C PRO A 39 -16.60 1.48 -7.65
N ASN A 40 -17.84 1.98 -7.66
CA ASN A 40 -18.98 1.15 -8.02
C ASN A 40 -18.86 0.72 -9.49
N ASP A 41 -19.30 -0.49 -9.82
CA ASP A 41 -19.19 -1.06 -11.17
C ASP A 41 -19.97 -0.24 -12.23
N ASP A 42 -20.86 0.66 -11.79
CA ASP A 42 -21.61 1.59 -12.64
C ASP A 42 -20.87 2.92 -12.93
N LYS A 43 -19.64 3.09 -12.43
CA LYS A 43 -18.82 4.29 -12.63
C LYS A 43 -17.69 4.04 -13.60
N THR A 44 -17.46 4.99 -14.50
CA THR A 44 -16.24 5.05 -15.31
C THR A 44 -15.08 5.60 -14.48
N PRO A 45 -13.81 5.35 -14.86
CA PRO A 45 -12.66 6.00 -14.22
C PRO A 45 -12.78 7.52 -14.19
N SER A 46 -13.34 8.15 -15.22
CA SER A 46 -13.58 9.60 -15.25
C SER A 46 -14.61 10.08 -14.23
N ASP A 47 -15.57 9.24 -13.83
CA ASP A 47 -16.62 9.61 -12.87
C ASP A 47 -16.12 9.60 -11.41
N ILE A 48 -14.93 9.06 -11.17
CA ILE A 48 -14.36 8.83 -9.83
C ILE A 48 -13.03 9.58 -9.62
N ILE A 49 -12.64 10.44 -10.57
CA ILE A 49 -11.49 11.33 -10.40
C ILE A 49 -11.85 12.35 -9.32
N ASP A 50 -10.98 12.46 -8.31
CA ASP A 50 -10.97 13.64 -7.44
C ASP A 50 -10.44 14.81 -8.28
N GLY A 51 -11.36 15.67 -8.74
CA GLY A 51 -11.05 16.76 -9.66
C GLY A 51 -10.19 17.87 -9.05
N SER A 52 -9.84 17.77 -7.77
CA SER A 52 -8.90 18.69 -7.11
C SER A 52 -7.45 18.25 -7.31
N ASP A 53 -6.62 19.18 -7.80
CA ASP A 53 -5.16 18.99 -7.77
C ASP A 53 -4.64 19.14 -6.33
N VAL A 54 -3.54 18.46 -6.01
CA VAL A 54 -2.85 18.54 -4.71
C VAL A 54 -3.77 18.22 -3.53
N ASN A 55 -4.42 17.06 -3.58
CA ASN A 55 -5.30 16.54 -2.52
C ASN A 55 -4.56 15.74 -1.42
N GLY A 56 -3.23 15.76 -1.45
CA GLY A 56 -2.38 15.03 -0.51
C GLY A 56 -2.00 13.61 -0.96
N VAL A 57 -2.56 13.08 -2.05
CA VAL A 57 -2.12 11.84 -2.68
C VAL A 57 -1.15 12.18 -3.82
N GLY A 58 0.02 11.53 -3.83
CA GLY A 58 1.05 11.75 -4.84
C GLY A 58 1.44 10.46 -5.54
N ILE A 59 1.74 10.56 -6.84
CA ILE A 59 2.36 9.46 -7.59
C ILE A 59 3.87 9.62 -7.50
N MET A 60 4.55 8.58 -7.01
CA MET A 60 6.00 8.46 -6.98
C MET A 60 6.50 7.86 -8.28
N TYR A 61 7.57 8.42 -8.83
CA TYR A 61 8.31 7.88 -9.96
C TYR A 61 9.79 7.73 -9.62
N ARG A 62 10.39 6.63 -10.05
CA ARG A 62 11.85 6.46 -10.13
C ARG A 62 12.27 6.41 -11.58
N ASP A 63 13.45 6.94 -11.88
CA ASP A 63 14.00 6.93 -13.24
C ASP A 63 14.19 5.51 -13.80
N ASP A 64 14.40 4.52 -12.94
CA ASP A 64 14.52 3.11 -13.31
C ASP A 64 13.18 2.39 -13.51
N GLY A 65 12.07 3.13 -13.59
CA GLY A 65 10.76 2.62 -14.04
C GLY A 65 9.81 2.16 -12.94
N PHE A 66 10.16 2.37 -11.66
CA PHE A 66 9.24 2.11 -10.55
C PHE A 66 8.18 3.21 -10.40
N VAL A 67 6.95 2.79 -10.12
CA VAL A 67 5.82 3.68 -9.81
C VAL A 67 5.19 3.23 -8.51
N CYS A 68 4.98 4.19 -7.61
CA CYS A 68 4.28 3.98 -6.35
C CYS A 68 3.34 5.13 -6.05
N THR A 69 2.60 5.03 -4.95
CA THR A 69 1.78 6.12 -4.41
C THR A 69 2.31 6.50 -3.03
N GLY A 70 2.15 7.76 -2.65
CA GLY A 70 2.42 8.25 -1.29
C GLY A 70 1.45 9.32 -0.84
N THR A 71 1.49 9.63 0.45
CA THR A 71 0.64 10.64 1.09
C THR A 71 1.49 11.78 1.65
N LEU A 72 1.23 13.01 1.21
CA LEU A 72 1.84 14.22 1.72
C LEU A 72 1.30 14.52 3.13
N ILE A 73 2.09 14.23 4.16
CA ILE A 73 1.68 14.44 5.56
C ILE A 73 2.01 15.83 6.09
N ASN A 74 2.91 16.54 5.40
CA ASN A 74 3.24 17.95 5.60
C ASN A 74 3.96 18.47 4.34
N PRO A 75 4.20 19.78 4.19
CA PRO A 75 4.78 20.36 2.96
C PRO A 75 6.14 19.82 2.50
N ARG A 76 6.82 18.96 3.28
CA ARG A 76 8.15 18.42 2.98
C ARG A 76 8.29 16.94 3.29
N THR A 77 7.20 16.22 3.55
CA THR A 77 7.29 14.79 3.90
C THR A 77 6.14 14.01 3.31
N VAL A 78 6.50 12.92 2.64
CA VAL A 78 5.58 11.95 2.06
C VAL A 78 5.79 10.61 2.74
N ILE A 79 4.71 9.97 3.19
CA ILE A 79 4.74 8.57 3.61
C ILE A 79 4.35 7.71 2.40
N PHE A 80 5.12 6.66 2.14
CA PHE A 80 4.88 5.71 1.04
C PHE A 80 5.41 4.32 1.42
N ALA A 81 5.23 3.33 0.56
CA ALA A 81 5.62 1.95 0.86
C ALA A 81 7.14 1.73 0.77
N ALA A 82 7.71 1.01 1.75
CA ALA A 82 9.15 0.75 1.81
C ALA A 82 9.67 -0.02 0.59
N HIS A 83 8.89 -0.97 0.05
CA HIS A 83 9.28 -1.77 -1.11
C HIS A 83 9.48 -0.97 -2.40
N CYS A 84 9.10 0.31 -2.41
CA CYS A 84 9.36 1.21 -3.52
C CYS A 84 10.82 1.68 -3.57
N VAL A 85 11.59 1.50 -2.48
CA VAL A 85 12.93 2.10 -2.27
C VAL A 85 13.88 1.28 -1.38
N ASN A 86 13.53 0.05 -1.01
CA ASN A 86 14.35 -0.77 -0.11
C ASN A 86 15.30 -1.72 -0.89
N ASP A 87 15.47 -1.50 -2.20
CA ASP A 87 16.36 -2.26 -3.07
C ASP A 87 17.75 -1.60 -3.26
N GLN A 88 17.93 -0.36 -2.81
CA GLN A 88 19.19 0.41 -2.89
C GLN A 88 19.45 1.21 -1.61
N ALA A 89 20.68 1.70 -1.41
CA ALA A 89 20.96 2.56 -0.27
C ALA A 89 20.30 3.94 -0.46
N SER A 90 19.91 4.61 0.62
CA SER A 90 19.28 5.94 0.51
C SER A 90 20.14 6.96 -0.27
N THR A 91 21.46 6.82 -0.23
CA THR A 91 22.39 7.73 -0.94
C THR A 91 22.40 7.52 -2.44
N ASP A 92 21.92 6.37 -2.91
CA ASP A 92 21.89 6.02 -4.33
C ASP A 92 20.67 6.66 -5.02
N TYR A 93 19.62 7.00 -4.27
CA TYR A 93 18.51 7.81 -4.78
C TYR A 93 18.89 9.29 -4.87
N SER A 94 19.38 9.69 -6.04
CA SER A 94 19.97 11.02 -6.25
C SER A 94 19.75 11.48 -7.69
N THR A 95 19.60 12.80 -7.85
CA THR A 95 19.54 13.46 -9.17
C THR A 95 20.93 13.87 -9.69
N VAL A 96 21.97 13.59 -8.91
CA VAL A 96 23.37 13.89 -9.23
C VAL A 96 24.22 12.63 -9.08
N ASN A 97 25.44 12.68 -9.64
CA ASN A 97 26.47 11.63 -9.51
C ASN A 97 26.05 10.24 -10.04
N GLY A 98 25.09 10.19 -10.98
CA GLY A 98 24.63 8.93 -11.56
C GLY A 98 23.79 8.05 -10.63
N GLY A 99 23.21 8.64 -9.58
CA GLY A 99 22.18 7.97 -8.78
C GLY A 99 20.86 7.79 -9.54
N VAL A 100 19.86 7.25 -8.85
CA VAL A 100 18.50 7.06 -9.36
C VAL A 100 17.61 8.23 -8.92
N PRO A 101 17.24 9.16 -9.81
CA PRO A 101 16.29 10.21 -9.48
C PRO A 101 14.95 9.63 -9.01
N VAL A 102 14.35 10.29 -8.02
CA VAL A 102 13.01 9.98 -7.52
C VAL A 102 12.22 11.28 -7.37
N ALA A 103 10.95 11.27 -7.76
CA ALA A 103 10.07 12.42 -7.61
C ALA A 103 8.65 12.00 -7.22
N PHE A 104 7.91 12.94 -6.63
CA PHE A 104 6.47 12.86 -6.43
C PHE A 104 5.74 13.91 -7.28
N ALA A 105 4.64 13.53 -7.91
CA ALA A 105 3.71 14.41 -8.59
C ALA A 105 2.35 14.41 -7.89
N PHE A 106 1.77 15.60 -7.68
CA PHE A 106 0.53 15.77 -6.91
C PHE A 106 -0.67 16.28 -7.72
N GLN A 107 -0.56 16.38 -9.05
CA GLN A 107 -1.72 16.67 -9.90
C GLN A 107 -2.60 15.43 -10.07
N ASN A 108 -3.88 15.65 -10.34
CA ASN A 108 -4.84 14.58 -10.61
C ASN A 108 -4.45 13.70 -11.82
N ASP A 109 -3.87 14.30 -12.86
CA ASP A 109 -3.15 13.66 -13.96
C ASP A 109 -1.66 13.95 -13.80
N ALA A 110 -0.92 12.96 -13.32
CA ALA A 110 0.51 13.08 -13.10
C ALA A 110 1.35 12.83 -14.37
N ARG A 111 0.73 12.42 -15.49
CA ARG A 111 1.44 12.13 -16.75
C ARG A 111 2.17 13.34 -17.35
N PRO A 112 1.58 14.55 -17.43
CA PRO A 112 2.32 15.72 -17.91
C PRO A 112 3.54 16.03 -17.05
N GLY A 113 3.41 15.89 -15.72
CA GLY A 113 4.48 16.04 -14.75
C GLY A 113 5.63 15.04 -14.98
N LEU A 114 5.31 13.76 -15.14
CA LEU A 114 6.29 12.71 -15.43
C LEU A 114 7.05 12.96 -16.74
N ILE A 115 6.33 13.25 -17.82
CA ILE A 115 6.95 13.53 -19.13
C ILE A 115 7.88 14.75 -19.02
N ASN A 116 7.44 15.81 -18.36
CA ASN A 116 8.26 16.99 -18.15
C ASN A 116 9.52 16.67 -17.33
N TRP A 117 9.37 15.93 -16.23
CA TRP A 117 10.48 15.58 -15.34
C TRP A 117 11.58 14.81 -16.06
N ILE A 118 11.24 13.75 -16.81
CA ILE A 118 12.21 12.96 -17.59
C ILE A 118 12.85 13.83 -18.70
N SER A 119 12.06 14.66 -19.39
CA SER A 119 12.56 15.48 -20.50
C SER A 119 13.37 16.71 -20.07
N ASN A 120 13.35 17.08 -18.79
CA ASN A 120 14.02 18.26 -18.25
C ASN A 120 15.08 17.88 -17.21
N ASN A 121 15.85 16.82 -17.47
CA ASN A 121 16.96 16.39 -16.61
C ASN A 121 16.57 16.20 -15.14
N TYR A 122 15.41 15.59 -14.91
CA TYR A 122 14.91 15.23 -13.58
C TYR A 122 14.81 16.42 -12.61
N GLN A 123 14.44 17.60 -13.11
CA GLN A 123 14.29 18.80 -12.29
C GLN A 123 12.88 18.90 -11.68
N THR A 124 12.81 19.35 -10.43
CA THR A 124 11.55 19.78 -9.79
C THR A 124 10.82 20.79 -10.69
N ASN A 125 9.51 20.60 -10.85
CA ASN A 125 8.63 21.53 -11.57
C ASN A 125 7.41 21.85 -10.72
N THR A 126 7.45 22.99 -10.04
CA THR A 126 6.37 23.43 -9.14
C THR A 126 5.08 23.79 -9.86
N ALA A 127 5.15 24.17 -11.15
CA ALA A 127 3.95 24.48 -11.93
C ALA A 127 3.13 23.23 -12.27
N LEU A 128 3.79 22.06 -12.32
CA LEU A 128 3.16 20.74 -12.50
C LEU A 128 3.09 19.96 -11.18
N SER A 129 3.36 20.62 -10.05
CA SER A 129 3.41 19.98 -8.72
C SER A 129 4.30 18.72 -8.66
N VAL A 130 5.43 18.75 -9.36
CA VAL A 130 6.45 17.68 -9.35
C VAL A 130 7.63 18.11 -8.48
N TYR A 131 8.00 17.28 -7.52
CA TYR A 131 9.08 17.57 -6.56
C TYR A 131 10.03 16.39 -6.45
N ASN A 132 11.33 16.66 -6.60
CA ASN A 132 12.38 15.68 -6.35
C ASN A 132 12.41 15.26 -4.88
N VAL A 133 12.77 14.00 -4.65
CA VAL A 133 13.06 13.47 -3.32
C VAL A 133 14.52 13.74 -3.00
N ASN A 134 14.77 14.41 -1.88
CA ASN A 134 16.12 14.73 -1.43
C ASN A 134 16.69 13.70 -0.45
N HIS A 135 15.84 12.92 0.20
CA HIS A 135 16.23 11.95 1.22
C HIS A 135 15.14 10.90 1.38
N ILE A 136 15.55 9.64 1.55
CA ILE A 136 14.64 8.51 1.81
C ILE A 136 15.06 7.85 3.12
N ALA A 137 14.07 7.53 3.95
CA ALA A 137 14.30 6.75 5.16
C ALA A 137 13.31 5.59 5.19
N TYR A 138 13.79 4.41 5.55
CA TYR A 138 12.97 3.22 5.77
C TYR A 138 13.49 2.45 6.98
N ASN A 139 12.63 1.64 7.60
CA ASN A 139 13.03 0.75 8.68
C ASN A 139 13.91 -0.38 8.10
N PRO A 140 15.14 -0.63 8.60
CA PRO A 140 15.98 -1.73 8.13
C PRO A 140 15.31 -3.11 8.16
N GLU A 141 14.37 -3.34 9.08
CA GLU A 141 13.58 -4.58 9.13
C GLU A 141 12.69 -4.79 7.89
N SER A 142 12.50 -3.76 7.06
CA SER A 142 11.78 -3.87 5.79
C SER A 142 12.60 -4.51 4.67
N LEU A 143 13.85 -4.93 4.94
CA LEU A 143 14.69 -5.68 4.01
C LEU A 143 14.50 -7.20 4.12
N ASP A 144 13.89 -7.67 5.20
CA ASP A 144 13.63 -9.10 5.42
C ASP A 144 12.37 -9.53 4.61
N PRO A 145 12.46 -10.60 3.80
CA PRO A 145 11.38 -11.07 2.93
C PRO A 145 10.23 -11.80 3.66
#